data_AF-A0A0N4ZE71-F1
#
_entry.id   AF-A0A0N4ZE71-F1
#
_cell.length_a   1.000
_cell.length_b   1.000
_cell.length_c   1.000
_cell.angle_alpha   90.00
_cell.angle_beta   90.00
_cell.angle_gamma   90.00
#
_symmetry.space_group_name_H-M   'P 1'
#
loop_
_entity.id
_entity.type
_entity.pdbx_description
1 polymer ?
#
loop_
_entity_poly.entity_id
_entity_poly.type
_entity_poly.pdbx_seq_one_letter_code
_entity_poly.pdbx_strand_id
1 'polypeptide(L)'
;MEGDVNQLREDLLLMDKLEHLEMDFRFFESIPNFSLICSSLRPTLKGIIIDRCERINNNHISILSRHCNGIEYLLFNGISSSQITIPMIIESFPKLNGLIINFSKSYKFEKILNTIAEYDELAGRFKVKWPEIKFLNIYSNYPDKKEKMILENASINTPRKSGHFMMRNISPHYGMSPFQIVVQKERTLYDNYKSLFSRNNT
;
A
#
# COMPACT_ATOMS: atom_id res chain seq x y z
N MET A 1 12.24 -23.04 13.14
CA MET A 1 11.20 -22.03 12.89
C MET A 1 10.69 -21.38 14.17
N GLU A 2 10.12 -22.08 15.15
CA GLU A 2 9.66 -21.41 16.39
C GLU A 2 10.82 -20.73 17.18
N GLY A 3 11.99 -21.36 17.23
CA GLY A 3 13.21 -20.75 17.80
C GLY A 3 13.67 -19.50 17.05
N ASP A 4 13.52 -19.47 15.72
CA ASP A 4 13.97 -18.36 14.87
C ASP A 4 13.06 -17.12 15.05
N VAL A 5 11.75 -17.34 15.22
CA VAL A 5 10.78 -16.27 15.50
C VAL A 5 11.04 -15.63 16.86
N ASN A 6 11.35 -16.44 17.88
CA ASN A 6 11.65 -15.94 19.22
C ASN A 6 12.96 -15.13 19.25
N GLN A 7 14.01 -15.58 18.56
CA GLN A 7 15.24 -14.80 18.47
C GLN A 7 15.01 -13.45 17.78
N LEU A 8 14.30 -13.44 16.64
CA LEU A 8 13.96 -12.20 15.93
C LEU A 8 13.17 -11.23 16.81
N ARG A 9 12.24 -11.74 17.63
CA ARG A 9 11.49 -10.93 18.59
C ARG A 9 12.41 -10.23 19.58
N GLU A 10 13.36 -10.94 20.18
CA GLU A 10 14.31 -10.34 21.13
C GLU A 10 15.19 -9.30 20.45
N ASP A 11 15.66 -9.57 19.24
CA ASP A 11 16.46 -8.64 18.46
C ASP A 11 15.67 -7.35 18.17
N LEU A 12 14.41 -7.46 17.74
CA LEU A 12 13.53 -6.31 17.49
C LEU A 12 13.26 -5.49 18.76
N LEU A 13 13.14 -6.15 19.92
CA LEU A 13 13.00 -5.45 21.20
C LEU A 13 14.24 -4.59 21.51
N LEU A 14 15.43 -5.01 21.12
CA LEU A 14 16.66 -4.24 21.37
C LEU A 14 16.86 -3.07 20.40
N MET A 15 16.11 -3.02 19.28
CA MET A 15 16.22 -1.95 18.28
C MET A 15 15.34 -0.73 18.62
N ASP A 16 15.69 0.00 19.67
CA ASP A 16 14.94 1.18 20.15
C ASP A 16 14.82 2.33 19.14
N LYS A 17 15.79 2.47 18.24
CA LYS A 17 15.87 3.53 17.22
C LYS A 17 15.40 3.10 15.82
N LEU A 18 14.79 1.92 15.68
CA LEU A 18 14.35 1.42 14.37
C LEU A 18 13.17 2.27 13.85
N GLU A 19 13.40 3.02 12.77
CA GLU A 19 12.34 3.82 12.13
C GLU A 19 11.68 3.10 10.94
N HIS A 20 12.40 2.19 10.27
CA HIS A 20 11.92 1.48 9.08
C HIS A 20 12.23 -0.02 9.16
N LEU A 21 11.25 -0.84 8.80
CA LEU A 21 11.36 -2.30 8.79
C LEU A 21 10.89 -2.86 7.45
N GLU A 22 11.71 -3.72 6.83
CA GLU A 22 11.35 -4.53 5.66
C GLU A 22 11.29 -6.00 6.08
N MET A 23 10.21 -6.69 5.71
CA MET A 23 10.03 -8.11 6.04
C MET A 23 9.34 -8.90 4.93
N ASP A 24 9.72 -10.18 4.79
CA ASP A 24 9.04 -11.15 3.94
C ASP A 24 7.87 -11.77 4.70
N PHE A 25 6.64 -11.61 4.20
CA PHE A 25 5.47 -12.17 4.85
C PHE A 25 5.49 -13.70 4.93
N ARG A 26 6.21 -14.38 4.03
CA ARG A 26 6.34 -15.85 4.07
C ARG A 26 7.08 -16.36 5.30
N PHE A 27 7.79 -15.50 6.02
CA PHE A 27 8.40 -15.85 7.31
C PHE A 27 7.35 -16.18 8.37
N PHE A 28 6.12 -15.65 8.23
CA PHE A 28 5.05 -15.88 9.19
C PHE A 28 4.19 -17.07 8.76
N GLU A 29 4.44 -18.21 9.38
CA GLU A 29 3.65 -19.43 9.12
C GLU A 29 2.25 -19.36 9.73
N SER A 30 2.07 -18.54 10.76
CA SER A 30 0.86 -18.48 11.56
C SER A 30 0.54 -17.05 12.04
N ILE A 31 -0.74 -16.81 12.31
CA ILE A 31 -1.23 -15.58 12.93
C ILE A 31 -0.56 -15.31 14.28
N PRO A 32 -0.41 -16.29 15.19
CA PRO A 32 0.34 -16.09 16.43
C PRO A 32 1.78 -15.60 16.23
N ASN A 33 2.52 -16.18 15.29
CA ASN A 33 3.90 -15.76 15.00
C ASN A 33 3.94 -14.32 14.48
N PHE A 34 3.03 -13.98 13.56
CA PHE A 34 2.89 -12.61 13.07
C PHE A 34 2.56 -11.62 14.20
N SER A 35 1.63 -11.98 15.09
CA SER A 35 1.25 -11.16 16.24
C SER A 35 2.39 -10.98 17.23
N LEU A 36 3.16 -12.03 17.49
CA LEU A 36 4.32 -11.97 18.38
C LEU A 36 5.36 -10.98 17.85
N ILE A 37 5.71 -11.07 16.57
CA ILE A 37 6.65 -10.14 15.95
C ILE A 37 6.08 -8.71 15.93
N CYS A 38 4.84 -8.50 15.53
CA CYS A 38 4.23 -7.17 15.55
C CYS A 38 4.24 -6.55 16.96
N SER A 39 4.00 -7.35 18.00
CA SER A 39 4.02 -6.87 19.40
C SER A 39 5.40 -6.46 19.91
N SER A 40 6.47 -6.92 19.24
CA SER A 40 7.85 -6.54 19.57
C SER A 40 8.30 -5.24 18.90
N LEU A 41 7.54 -4.73 17.94
CA LEU A 41 7.89 -3.52 17.19
C LEU A 41 7.76 -2.29 18.08
N ARG A 42 8.75 -1.40 17.95
CA ARG A 42 8.86 -0.21 18.80
C ARG A 42 8.01 0.94 18.26
N PRO A 43 7.48 1.83 19.12
CA PRO A 43 6.70 2.99 18.70
C PRO A 43 7.46 4.01 17.83
N THR A 44 8.79 3.91 17.78
CA THR A 44 9.67 4.72 16.91
C THR A 44 9.55 4.34 15.43
N LEU A 45 8.96 3.19 15.12
CA LEU A 45 8.76 2.72 13.77
C LEU A 45 7.74 3.60 13.02
N LYS A 46 8.19 4.19 11.91
CA LYS A 46 7.40 5.07 11.04
C LYS A 46 7.05 4.41 9.71
N GLY A 47 7.87 3.46 9.26
CA GLY A 47 7.75 2.84 7.93
C GLY A 47 7.82 1.32 7.97
N ILE A 48 6.92 0.66 7.26
CA ILE A 48 6.93 -0.80 7.09
C ILE A 48 6.82 -1.17 5.62
N ILE A 49 7.67 -2.10 5.18
CA ILE A 49 7.60 -2.76 3.88
C ILE A 49 7.33 -4.25 4.14
N ILE A 50 6.28 -4.78 3.55
CA ILE A 50 5.95 -6.20 3.62
C ILE A 50 5.91 -6.77 2.22
N ASP A 51 6.86 -7.67 1.96
CA ASP A 51 6.96 -8.40 0.71
C ASP A 51 6.13 -9.69 0.71
N ARG A 52 5.73 -10.14 -0.48
CA ARG A 52 5.07 -11.45 -0.72
C ARG A 52 3.83 -11.65 0.15
N CYS A 53 2.95 -10.67 0.07
CA CYS A 53 1.71 -10.58 0.83
C CYS A 53 0.55 -11.40 0.24
N GLU A 54 0.81 -12.45 -0.55
CA GLU A 54 -0.25 -13.21 -1.22
C GLU A 54 -1.18 -13.92 -0.22
N ARG A 55 -0.73 -14.14 1.02
CA ARG A 55 -1.48 -14.81 2.09
C ARG A 55 -2.01 -13.85 3.17
N ILE A 56 -1.80 -12.54 3.02
CA ILE A 56 -2.29 -11.58 4.00
C ILE A 56 -3.82 -11.47 3.96
N ASN A 57 -4.43 -11.23 5.11
CA ASN A 57 -5.88 -11.12 5.27
C ASN A 57 -6.21 -10.08 6.36
N ASN A 58 -7.50 -9.89 6.63
CA ASN A 58 -7.97 -8.86 7.55
C ASN A 58 -7.40 -9.00 8.98
N ASN A 59 -7.18 -10.23 9.45
CA ASN A 59 -6.61 -10.45 10.78
C ASN A 59 -5.17 -9.92 10.87
N HIS A 60 -4.37 -10.15 9.82
CA HIS A 60 -3.00 -9.61 9.77
C HIS A 60 -2.99 -8.08 9.74
N ILE A 61 -3.84 -7.46 8.93
CA ILE A 61 -3.95 -5.99 8.90
C ILE A 61 -4.35 -5.44 10.28
N SER A 62 -5.34 -6.07 10.94
CA SER A 62 -5.79 -5.67 12.27
C SER A 62 -4.71 -5.84 13.35
N ILE A 63 -3.92 -6.91 13.28
CA ILE A 63 -2.80 -7.15 14.21
C ILE A 63 -1.73 -6.08 13.99
N LEU A 64 -1.35 -5.84 12.74
CA LEU A 64 -0.33 -4.86 12.39
C LEU A 64 -0.74 -3.46 12.84
N SER A 65 -1.98 -3.03 12.56
CA SER A 65 -2.46 -1.71 12.95
C SER A 65 -2.58 -1.50 14.46
N ARG A 66 -2.95 -2.56 15.20
CA ARG A 66 -3.03 -2.52 16.66
C ARG A 66 -1.67 -2.23 17.31
N HIS A 67 -0.61 -2.89 16.82
CA HIS A 67 0.72 -2.76 17.41
C HIS A 67 1.53 -1.61 16.80
N CYS A 68 1.25 -1.24 15.55
CA CYS A 68 1.99 -0.23 14.80
C CYS A 68 1.08 0.96 14.43
N ASN A 69 0.37 1.53 15.41
CA ASN A 69 -0.56 2.65 15.19
C ASN A 69 0.14 3.97 14.81
N GLY A 70 1.47 4.03 14.98
CA GLY A 70 2.32 5.17 14.67
C GLY A 70 2.78 5.25 13.22
N ILE A 71 2.47 4.24 12.39
CA ILE A 71 3.01 4.12 11.03
C ILE A 71 2.53 5.25 10.14
N GLU A 72 3.50 5.91 9.53
CA GLU A 72 3.31 6.98 8.55
C GLU A 72 3.40 6.45 7.12
N TYR A 73 4.18 5.39 6.89
CA TYR A 73 4.42 4.83 5.56
C TYR A 73 4.29 3.32 5.51
N LEU A 74 3.53 2.83 4.55
CA LEU A 74 3.28 1.40 4.40
C LEU A 74 3.44 0.97 2.95
N LEU A 75 4.16 -0.12 2.73
CA LEU A 75 4.29 -0.76 1.44
C LEU A 75 3.86 -2.23 1.55
N PHE A 76 2.88 -2.62 0.75
CA PHE A 76 2.49 -4.02 0.58
C PHE A 76 2.80 -4.49 -0.83
N ASN A 77 3.55 -5.58 -0.94
CA ASN A 77 3.90 -6.16 -2.23
C ASN A 77 3.29 -7.55 -2.39
N GLY A 78 2.46 -7.75 -3.41
CA GLY A 78 1.86 -9.05 -3.74
C GLY A 78 0.47 -9.30 -3.15
N ILE A 79 -0.33 -8.27 -2.88
CA ILE A 79 -1.69 -8.47 -2.35
C ILE A 79 -2.56 -9.20 -3.37
N SER A 80 -3.13 -10.35 -2.99
CA SER A 80 -3.99 -11.17 -3.86
C SER A 80 -5.44 -11.24 -3.38
N SER A 81 -5.67 -11.14 -2.07
CA SER A 81 -6.99 -11.26 -1.47
C SER A 81 -7.87 -10.06 -1.77
N SER A 82 -9.02 -10.29 -2.38
CA SER A 82 -10.03 -9.25 -2.64
C SER A 82 -10.70 -8.69 -1.38
N GLN A 83 -10.45 -9.30 -0.22
CA GLN A 83 -10.91 -8.79 1.08
C GLN A 83 -10.07 -7.60 1.56
N ILE A 84 -8.81 -7.53 1.14
CA ILE A 84 -7.92 -6.42 1.45
C ILE A 84 -8.18 -5.30 0.43
N THR A 85 -8.70 -4.18 0.90
CA THR A 85 -8.97 -2.99 0.08
C THR A 85 -8.14 -1.81 0.56
N ILE A 86 -7.89 -0.86 -0.34
CA ILE A 86 -7.15 0.36 -0.01
C ILE A 86 -7.86 1.15 1.11
N PRO A 87 -9.19 1.41 1.07
CA PRO A 87 -9.88 2.11 2.16
C PRO A 87 -9.71 1.40 3.50
N MET A 88 -9.85 0.08 3.55
CA MET A 88 -9.66 -0.71 4.77
C MET A 88 -8.25 -0.53 5.35
N ILE A 89 -7.21 -0.52 4.52
CA ILE A 89 -5.84 -0.26 5.00
C ILE A 89 -5.75 1.15 5.55
N ILE A 90 -6.18 2.16 4.78
CA ILE A 90 -6.12 3.57 5.21
C ILE A 90 -6.83 3.79 6.55
N GLU A 91 -8.05 3.27 6.69
CA GLU A 91 -8.85 3.37 7.92
C GLU A 91 -8.21 2.65 9.11
N SER A 92 -7.43 1.59 8.86
CA SER A 92 -6.74 0.85 9.92
C SER A 92 -5.54 1.60 10.49
N PHE A 93 -4.92 2.51 9.73
CA PHE A 93 -3.69 3.21 10.14
C PHE A 93 -3.93 4.73 10.22
N PRO A 94 -4.33 5.27 11.38
CA PRO A 94 -4.79 6.66 11.49
C PRO A 94 -3.71 7.73 11.24
N LYS A 95 -2.42 7.37 11.34
CA LYS A 95 -1.29 8.27 11.05
C LYS A 95 -0.69 8.08 9.65
N LEU A 96 -1.29 7.23 8.82
CA LEU A 96 -0.76 6.89 7.51
C LEU A 96 -0.76 8.12 6.59
N ASN A 97 0.43 8.53 6.17
CA ASN A 97 0.64 9.62 5.23
C ASN A 97 0.86 9.10 3.81
N GLY A 98 1.49 7.93 3.67
CA GLY A 98 1.82 7.32 2.38
C GLY A 98 1.54 5.83 2.33
N LEU A 99 0.88 5.39 1.26
CA LEU A 99 0.62 3.97 0.97
C LEU A 99 1.13 3.61 -0.42
N ILE A 100 1.95 2.56 -0.48
CA ILE A 100 2.32 1.90 -1.72
C ILE A 100 1.73 0.49 -1.69
N ILE A 101 1.00 0.11 -2.73
CA ILE A 101 0.41 -1.23 -2.82
C ILE A 101 0.65 -1.81 -4.20
N ASN A 102 1.29 -2.98 -4.25
CA ASN A 102 1.40 -3.77 -5.46
C ASN A 102 0.44 -4.96 -5.36
N PHE A 103 -0.63 -4.89 -6.14
CA PHE A 103 -1.58 -5.98 -6.27
C PHE A 103 -1.03 -7.05 -7.20
N SER A 104 -1.21 -8.30 -6.80
CA SER A 104 -0.91 -9.46 -7.64
C SER A 104 -1.81 -9.52 -8.87
N LYS A 105 -1.44 -10.37 -9.84
CA LYS A 105 -2.17 -10.51 -11.10
C LYS A 105 -3.61 -11.02 -10.94
N SER A 106 -3.93 -11.69 -9.84
CA SER A 106 -5.27 -12.22 -9.59
C SER A 106 -6.22 -11.19 -8.96
N TYR A 107 -5.72 -10.03 -8.54
CA TYR A 107 -6.55 -9.01 -7.92
C TYR A 107 -7.45 -8.33 -8.96
N LYS A 108 -8.74 -8.17 -8.64
CA LYS A 108 -9.72 -7.58 -9.55
C LYS A 108 -9.56 -6.07 -9.61
N PHE A 109 -9.30 -5.54 -10.80
CA PHE A 109 -9.09 -4.11 -11.03
C PHE A 109 -10.32 -3.27 -10.64
N GLU A 110 -11.54 -3.76 -10.86
CA GLU A 110 -12.79 -3.15 -10.38
C GLU A 110 -12.73 -2.67 -8.91
N LYS A 111 -12.06 -3.39 -8.01
CA LYS A 111 -11.92 -2.99 -6.60
C LYS A 111 -11.01 -1.77 -6.43
N ILE A 112 -9.97 -1.69 -7.24
CA ILE A 112 -9.10 -0.51 -7.35
C ILE A 112 -9.91 0.65 -7.90
N LEU A 113 -10.67 0.42 -8.98
CA LEU A 113 -11.51 1.42 -9.63
C LEU A 113 -12.49 2.06 -8.64
N ASN A 114 -13.20 1.25 -7.85
CA ASN A 114 -14.14 1.72 -6.84
C ASN A 114 -13.48 2.52 -5.70
N THR A 115 -12.16 2.41 -5.54
CA THR A 115 -11.40 3.22 -4.59
C THR A 115 -11.05 4.59 -5.16
N ILE A 116 -10.69 4.66 -6.44
CA ILE A 116 -10.06 5.84 -7.05
C ILE A 116 -11.02 6.65 -7.93
N ALA A 117 -12.16 6.09 -8.29
CA ALA A 117 -13.17 6.76 -9.11
C ALA A 117 -14.55 6.64 -8.46
N GLU A 118 -15.33 7.70 -8.57
CA GLU A 118 -16.73 7.75 -8.15
C GLU A 118 -17.58 8.42 -9.21
N TYR A 119 -18.87 8.06 -9.27
CA TYR A 119 -19.82 8.67 -10.18
C TYR A 119 -20.47 9.89 -9.51
N ASP A 120 -20.33 11.04 -10.13
CA ASP A 120 -21.02 12.26 -9.73
C ASP A 120 -22.38 12.30 -10.40
N GLU A 121 -23.44 11.99 -9.66
CA GLU A 121 -24.81 11.94 -10.17
C GLU A 121 -25.30 13.30 -10.67
N LEU A 122 -24.92 14.39 -9.99
CA LEU A 122 -25.34 15.75 -10.36
C LEU A 122 -24.72 16.17 -11.69
N ALA A 123 -23.46 15.80 -11.93
CA ALA A 123 -22.75 16.12 -13.16
C ALA A 123 -22.85 15.02 -14.24
N GLY A 124 -23.51 13.89 -13.93
CA GLY A 124 -23.67 12.75 -14.84
C GLY A 124 -22.35 12.13 -15.31
N ARG A 125 -21.29 12.16 -14.49
CA ARG A 125 -19.92 11.80 -14.94
C ARG A 125 -19.05 11.25 -13.82
N PHE A 126 -18.06 10.44 -14.19
CA PHE A 126 -17.05 9.96 -13.24
C PHE A 126 -16.05 11.07 -12.87
N LYS A 127 -15.61 11.08 -11.61
CA LYS A 127 -14.52 11.91 -11.07
C LYS A 127 -13.57 11.07 -10.22
N VAL A 128 -12.35 11.58 -10.01
CA VAL A 128 -11.37 10.95 -9.13
C VAL A 128 -11.82 11.12 -7.69
N LYS A 129 -11.87 10.01 -6.97
CA LYS A 129 -12.05 9.99 -5.51
C LYS A 129 -10.68 10.15 -4.86
N TRP A 130 -10.49 11.28 -4.18
CA TRP A 130 -9.23 11.58 -3.50
C TRP A 130 -9.14 10.80 -2.18
N PRO A 131 -8.02 10.11 -1.90
CA PRO A 131 -7.83 9.46 -0.62
C PRO A 131 -7.52 10.48 0.48
N GLU A 132 -7.82 10.13 1.73
CA GLU A 132 -7.54 10.98 2.90
C GLU A 132 -6.04 11.14 3.17
N ILE A 133 -5.23 10.15 2.78
CA ILE A 133 -3.77 10.17 2.92
C ILE A 133 -3.12 11.12 1.92
N LYS A 134 -1.87 11.54 2.19
CA LYS A 134 -1.15 12.49 1.34
C LYS A 134 -0.66 11.86 0.04
N PHE A 135 -0.37 10.56 0.07
CA PHE A 135 0.21 9.84 -1.06
C PHE A 135 -0.29 8.41 -1.16
N LEU A 136 -0.74 8.03 -2.35
CA LEU A 136 -1.16 6.69 -2.72
C LEU A 136 -0.52 6.29 -4.04
N ASN A 137 0.18 5.16 -4.05
CA ASN A 137 0.80 4.61 -5.25
C ASN A 137 0.38 3.15 -5.41
N ILE A 138 -0.34 2.87 -6.48
CA ILE A 138 -0.95 1.59 -6.76
C ILE A 138 -0.27 0.99 -7.98
N TYR A 139 0.20 -0.24 -7.83
CA TYR A 139 0.60 -1.09 -8.94
C TYR A 139 -0.42 -2.21 -9.11
N SER A 140 -0.86 -2.44 -10.34
CA SER A 140 -1.87 -3.45 -10.65
C SER A 140 -1.70 -4.00 -12.06
N ASN A 141 -2.47 -5.04 -12.37
CA ASN A 141 -2.66 -5.44 -13.75
C ASN A 141 -3.29 -4.32 -14.59
N TYR A 142 -3.19 -4.47 -15.91
CA TYR A 142 -3.83 -3.57 -16.83
C TYR A 142 -5.35 -3.60 -16.64
N PRO A 143 -6.01 -2.43 -16.57
CA PRO A 143 -7.45 -2.35 -16.65
C PRO A 143 -7.94 -2.88 -18.00
N ASP A 144 -9.15 -3.42 -18.02
CA ASP A 144 -9.84 -3.69 -19.28
C ASP A 144 -10.24 -2.37 -19.98
N LYS A 145 -10.79 -2.48 -21.20
CA LYS A 145 -11.17 -1.31 -22.01
C LYS A 145 -12.21 -0.42 -21.30
N LYS A 146 -13.17 -1.01 -20.58
CA LYS A 146 -14.24 -0.28 -19.89
C LYS A 146 -13.68 0.41 -18.63
N GLU A 147 -12.91 -0.31 -17.83
CA GLU A 147 -12.25 0.21 -16.62
C GLU A 147 -11.30 1.36 -16.97
N LYS A 148 -10.51 1.20 -18.04
CA LYS A 148 -9.61 2.25 -18.54
C LYS A 148 -10.39 3.50 -18.96
N MET A 149 -11.49 3.33 -19.71
CA MET A 149 -12.35 4.44 -20.12
C MET A 149 -12.93 5.19 -18.91
N ILE A 150 -13.35 4.47 -17.87
CA ILE A 150 -13.85 5.09 -16.63
C ILE A 150 -12.76 5.93 -15.97
N LEU A 151 -11.53 5.42 -15.87
CA LEU A 151 -10.41 6.15 -15.28
C LEU A 151 -9.99 7.38 -16.08
N GLU A 152 -9.92 7.26 -17.40
CA GLU A 152 -9.61 8.39 -18.27
C GLU A 152 -10.68 9.48 -18.15
N ASN A 153 -11.96 9.10 -18.13
CA ASN A 153 -13.06 10.03 -17.90
C ASN A 153 -12.97 10.69 -16.51
N ALA A 154 -12.71 9.92 -15.45
CA ALA A 154 -12.51 10.46 -14.11
C ALA A 154 -11.37 11.48 -14.06
N SER A 155 -10.25 11.18 -14.72
CA SER A 155 -9.08 12.05 -14.81
C SER A 155 -9.33 13.34 -15.60
N ILE A 156 -10.13 13.27 -16.67
CA ILE A 156 -10.52 14.44 -17.47
C ILE A 156 -11.46 15.36 -16.68
N ASN A 157 -12.41 14.79 -15.95
CA ASN A 157 -13.47 15.53 -15.26
C ASN A 157 -13.08 16.11 -13.89
N THR A 158 -11.91 15.73 -13.36
CA THR A 158 -11.44 16.24 -12.06
C THR A 158 -10.58 17.49 -12.27
N PRO A 159 -10.88 18.63 -11.60
CA PRO A 159 -10.08 19.84 -11.69
C PRO A 159 -8.59 19.57 -11.42
N ARG A 160 -7.75 19.79 -12.42
CA ARG A 160 -6.35 19.36 -12.38
C ARG A 160 -5.47 20.36 -11.63
N LYS A 161 -4.71 19.87 -10.65
CA LYS A 161 -3.37 20.39 -10.37
C LYS A 161 -2.38 19.38 -10.96
N SER A 162 -1.55 19.82 -11.91
CA SER A 162 -0.60 18.92 -12.60
C SER A 162 0.21 18.10 -11.59
N GLY A 163 0.41 16.81 -11.87
CA GLY A 163 1.17 15.89 -11.01
C GLY A 163 0.39 15.26 -9.85
N HIS A 164 -0.84 15.68 -9.53
CA HIS A 164 -1.57 15.13 -8.37
C HIS A 164 -2.24 13.79 -8.65
N PHE A 165 -2.61 13.52 -9.90
CA PHE A 165 -3.15 12.24 -10.34
C PHE A 165 -2.43 11.83 -11.62
N MET A 166 -1.80 10.65 -11.62
CA MET A 166 -1.01 10.15 -12.73
C MET A 166 -1.35 8.69 -12.97
N MET A 167 -1.45 8.31 -14.24
CA MET A 167 -1.60 6.93 -14.67
C MET A 167 -0.55 6.65 -15.72
N ARG A 168 0.15 5.53 -15.61
CA ARG A 168 1.16 5.16 -16.60
C ARG A 168 1.34 3.66 -16.68
N ASN A 169 1.70 3.22 -17.88
CA ASN A 169 2.22 1.89 -18.10
C ASN A 169 3.69 1.89 -17.69
N ILE A 170 4.07 0.88 -16.92
CA ILE A 170 5.46 0.68 -16.52
C ILE A 170 5.94 -0.64 -17.09
N SER A 171 7.21 -0.67 -17.48
CA SER A 171 7.88 -1.93 -17.80
C SER A 171 7.84 -2.81 -16.55
N PRO A 172 7.41 -4.08 -16.65
CA PRO A 172 7.42 -4.98 -15.51
C PRO A 172 8.84 -5.11 -14.99
N HIS A 173 9.11 -4.54 -13.82
CA HIS A 173 10.40 -4.65 -13.14
C HIS A 173 10.14 -5.25 -11.76
N TYR A 174 10.97 -6.24 -11.38
CA TYR A 174 11.01 -6.79 -10.02
C TYR A 174 9.64 -7.19 -9.43
N GLY A 175 8.79 -7.88 -10.20
CA GLY A 175 7.50 -8.37 -9.72
C GLY A 175 6.42 -7.30 -9.53
N MET A 176 6.68 -6.05 -9.92
CA MET A 176 5.65 -5.01 -9.96
C MET A 176 4.70 -5.25 -11.13
N SER A 177 3.42 -5.03 -10.86
CA SER A 177 2.39 -5.13 -11.89
C SER A 177 2.50 -3.94 -12.87
N PRO A 178 2.16 -4.16 -14.16
CA PRO A 178 2.60 -3.29 -15.26
C PRO A 178 1.83 -1.97 -15.38
N PHE A 179 0.80 -1.75 -14.57
CA PHE A 179 0.01 -0.53 -14.57
C PHE A 179 0.16 0.18 -13.24
N GLN A 180 0.41 1.50 -13.29
CA GLN A 180 0.60 2.32 -12.11
C GLN A 180 -0.38 3.48 -12.06
N ILE A 181 -0.96 3.70 -10.88
CA ILE A 181 -1.77 4.87 -10.54
C ILE A 181 -1.11 5.57 -9.35
N VAL A 182 -0.86 6.87 -9.48
CA VAL A 182 -0.32 7.71 -8.41
C VAL A 182 -1.33 8.81 -8.09
N VAL A 183 -1.64 8.94 -6.81
CA VAL A 183 -2.49 10.01 -6.26
C VAL A 183 -1.69 10.71 -5.17
N GLN A 184 -1.48 12.02 -5.29
CA GLN A 184 -0.67 12.79 -4.35
C GLN A 184 -1.21 14.19 -4.12
N LYS A 185 -1.16 14.66 -2.86
CA LYS A 185 -1.59 16.01 -2.48
C LYS A 185 -0.56 17.09 -2.82
N GLU A 186 0.71 16.71 -2.95
CA GLU A 186 1.83 17.59 -3.34
C GLU A 186 2.67 16.91 -4.43
N ARG A 187 3.25 17.69 -5.34
CA ARG A 187 3.93 17.15 -6.55
C ARG A 187 5.20 16.35 -6.25
N THR A 188 5.88 16.69 -5.17
CA THR A 188 7.20 16.13 -4.80
C THR A 188 7.10 14.83 -4.02
N LEU A 189 5.90 14.45 -3.58
CA LEU A 189 5.71 13.27 -2.73
C LEU A 189 6.14 11.99 -3.43
N TYR A 190 5.79 11.80 -4.69
CA TYR A 190 6.18 10.61 -5.44
C TYR A 190 7.70 10.42 -5.46
N ASP A 191 8.48 11.47 -5.73
CA ASP A 191 9.94 11.38 -5.79
C ASP A 191 10.55 11.18 -4.40
N ASN A 192 10.03 11.91 -3.39
CA ASN A 192 10.46 11.76 -2.01
C ASN A 192 10.19 10.35 -1.49
N TYR A 193 8.98 9.82 -1.69
CA TYR A 193 8.60 8.48 -1.26
C TYR A 193 9.32 7.40 -2.05
N LYS A 194 9.54 7.61 -3.34
CA LYS A 194 10.36 6.69 -4.11
C LYS A 194 11.75 6.60 -3.49
N SER A 195 12.38 7.70 -3.08
CA SER A 195 13.70 7.64 -2.44
C SER A 195 13.72 6.90 -1.10
N LEU A 196 12.64 6.98 -0.29
CA LEU A 196 12.52 6.27 0.99
C LEU A 196 12.46 4.73 0.82
N PHE A 197 11.95 4.27 -0.32
CA PHE A 197 11.75 2.84 -0.60
C PHE A 197 12.61 2.31 -1.75
N SER A 198 13.40 3.18 -2.39
CA SER A 198 14.41 2.76 -3.34
C SER A 198 15.55 2.20 -2.53
N ARG A 199 15.87 0.91 -2.72
CA ARG A 199 17.13 0.36 -2.27
C ARG A 199 18.23 1.30 -2.77
N ASN A 200 18.85 2.04 -1.87
CA ASN A 200 20.05 2.78 -2.20
C ASN A 200 21.04 1.72 -2.68
N ASN A 201 21.41 1.77 -3.96
CA ASN A 201 22.61 1.13 -4.46
C ASN A 201 23.79 1.87 -3.81
N THR A 202 24.11 1.50 -2.57
CA THR A 202 25.43 1.71 -1.97
C THR A 202 26.20 0.42 -2.05
#